data_AF-A0A2D4SI74-F1
#
_entry.id   AF-A0A2D4SI74-F1
#
_cell.length_a   1.000
_cell.length_b   1.000
_cell.length_c   1.000
_cell.angle_alpha   90.00
_cell.angle_beta   90.00
_cell.angle_gamma   90.00
#
_symmetry.space_group_name_H-M   'P 1'
#
loop_
_entity.id
_entity.type
_entity.pdbx_description
1 polymer ?
#
loop_
_entity_poly.entity_id
_entity_poly.type
_entity_poly.pdbx_seq_one_letter_code
_entity_poly.pdbx_strand_id
1 'polypeptide(L)' 'MTNFNTDIETFDDSAFSVFKTRWGTYAARDADGKGLCSGLDRDSVIFWAREHLNGFANSTAHTRNVTMKGDMLK' A
#
# COMPACT_ATOMS: atom_id res chain seq x y z
N MET A 1 4.51 1.15 26.57
CA MET A 1 3.66 0.30 25.71
C MET A 1 3.00 1.19 24.69
N THR A 2 3.49 1.22 23.45
CA THR A 2 2.86 1.98 22.36
C THR A 2 1.66 1.18 21.86
N ASN A 3 0.46 1.67 22.13
CA ASN A 3 -0.79 1.15 21.57
C ASN A 3 -0.74 1.37 20.05
N PHE A 4 -0.44 0.32 19.30
CA PHE A 4 -0.67 0.29 17.86
C PHE A 4 -2.18 0.24 17.68
N ASN A 5 -2.82 1.40 17.57
CA ASN A 5 -4.21 1.45 17.10
C ASN A 5 -4.17 1.01 15.64
N THR A 6 -4.25 -0.30 15.44
CA THR A 6 -4.40 -0.94 14.13
C THR A 6 -5.85 -0.72 13.72
N ASP A 7 -6.20 0.53 13.46
CA ASP A 7 -7.46 0.91 12.84
C ASP A 7 -7.38 0.42 11.40
N ILE A 8 -7.75 -0.86 11.20
CA ILE A 8 -7.91 -1.47 9.89
C ILE A 8 -9.24 -0.93 9.38
N GLU A 9 -9.17 -0.09 8.36
CA GLU A 9 -10.32 0.52 7.74
C GLU A 9 -10.69 -0.24 6.47
N THR A 10 -11.93 -0.67 6.37
CA THR A 10 -12.43 -1.45 5.24
C THR A 10 -13.22 -0.55 4.29
N PHE A 11 -12.94 -0.66 3.00
CA PHE A 11 -13.52 0.19 1.96
C PHE A 11 -14.20 -0.65 0.88
N ASP A 12 -15.14 -0.01 0.19
CA ASP A 12 -15.84 -0.52 -0.99
C ASP A 12 -16.44 -1.94 -0.77
N ASP A 13 -17.34 -2.04 0.22
CA ASP A 13 -18.02 -3.29 0.62
C ASP A 13 -17.07 -4.46 0.95
N SER A 14 -15.94 -4.16 1.57
CA SER A 14 -14.89 -5.13 1.92
C SER A 14 -14.07 -5.64 0.74
N ALA A 15 -14.07 -4.93 -0.38
CA ALA A 15 -13.14 -5.19 -1.48
C ALA A 15 -11.68 -4.94 -1.07
N PHE A 16 -11.40 -3.98 -0.18
CA PHE A 16 -10.06 -3.83 0.38
C PHE A 16 -10.06 -3.22 1.79
N SER A 17 -8.93 -3.40 2.47
CA SER A 17 -8.65 -2.86 3.78
C SER A 17 -7.35 -2.06 3.77
N VAL A 18 -7.32 -0.93 4.47
CA VAL A 18 -6.14 -0.09 4.67
C VAL A 18 -5.77 -0.13 6.15
N PHE A 19 -4.49 -0.32 6.43
CA PHE A 19 -3.99 -0.37 7.79
C PHE A 19 -2.65 0.34 7.92
N LYS A 20 -2.39 0.85 9.11
CA LYS A 20 -1.11 1.44 9.46
C LYS A 20 -0.11 0.35 9.83
N THR A 21 1.02 0.34 9.16
CA THR A 21 2.12 -0.58 9.45
C THR A 21 2.86 -0.14 10.71
N ARG A 22 3.66 -1.05 11.28
CA ARG A 22 4.53 -0.74 12.42
C ARG A 22 5.54 0.38 12.14
N TRP A 23 5.81 0.67 10.87
CA TRP A 23 6.77 1.69 10.44
C TRP A 23 6.11 3.05 10.20
N GLY A 24 4.83 3.20 10.53
CA GLY A 24 4.10 4.45 10.35
C GLY A 24 3.64 4.71 8.92
N THR A 25 3.82 3.74 8.02
CA THR A 25 3.32 3.78 6.64
C THR A 25 1.91 3.19 6.56
N TYR A 26 1.20 3.42 5.47
CA TYR A 26 -0.09 2.82 5.18
C TYR A 26 0.07 1.72 4.13
N ALA A 27 -0.68 0.63 4.28
CA ALA A 27 -0.71 -0.46 3.32
C ALA A 27 -2.16 -0.89 3.07
N ALA A 28 -2.44 -1.26 1.82
CA ALA A 28 -3.72 -1.79 1.39
C ALA A 28 -3.64 -3.28 1.08
N ARG A 29 -4.68 -4.02 1.46
CA ARG A 29 -4.89 -5.43 1.10
C ARG A 29 -6.27 -5.64 0.54
N ASP A 30 -6.36 -6.53 -0.44
CA ASP A 30 -7.61 -7.03 -1.01
C ASP A 30 -8.41 -7.86 0.03
N ALA A 31 -9.65 -8.20 -0.30
CA ALA A 31 -10.52 -9.11 0.48
C ALA A 31 -9.85 -10.45 0.79
N ASP A 32 -9.07 -10.97 -0.16
CA ASP A 32 -8.28 -12.21 -0.01
C ASP A 32 -6.98 -12.02 0.80
N GLY A 33 -6.73 -10.82 1.32
CA GLY A 33 -5.52 -10.48 2.06
C GLY A 33 -4.27 -10.25 1.20
N LYS A 34 -4.42 -10.27 -0.14
CA LYS A 34 -3.33 -9.97 -1.08
C LYS A 34 -2.93 -8.50 -1.00
N GLY A 35 -1.63 -8.22 -0.90
CA GLY A 35 -1.14 -6.85 -0.87
C GLY A 35 -1.39 -6.12 -2.19
N LEU A 36 -1.99 -4.94 -2.12
CA LEU A 36 -2.25 -4.08 -3.29
C LEU A 36 -1.14 -3.04 -3.43
N CYS A 37 -1.04 -2.11 -2.48
CA CYS A 37 -0.07 -1.03 -2.50
C CYS A 37 0.30 -0.58 -1.07
N SER A 38 1.35 0.24 -0.97
CA SER A 38 1.76 0.87 0.28
C SER A 38 2.32 2.27 0.04
N GLY A 39 2.20 3.15 1.03
CA GLY A 39 2.59 4.55 0.90
C GLY A 39 2.74 5.25 2.24
N LEU A 40 3.30 6.46 2.21
CA LEU A 40 3.45 7.31 3.40
C LEU A 40 2.16 8.06 3.76
N ASP A 41 1.32 8.27 2.76
CA ASP A 41 0.05 8.99 2.90
C ASP A 41 -1.14 8.04 2.74
N ARG A 42 -2.13 8.20 3.61
CA ARG A 42 -3.31 7.32 3.71
C ARG A 42 -4.21 7.48 2.48
N ASP A 43 -4.49 8.71 2.09
CA ASP A 43 -5.44 9.00 1.01
C ASP A 43 -4.87 8.55 -0.34
N SER A 44 -3.55 8.71 -0.51
CA SER A 44 -2.81 8.12 -1.62
C SER A 44 -3.01 6.59 -1.69
N VAL A 45 -2.87 5.87 -0.59
CA VAL A 45 -3.04 4.40 -0.56
C VAL A 45 -4.47 3.97 -0.88
N ILE A 46 -5.48 4.72 -0.41
CA ILE A 46 -6.89 4.45 -0.76
C ILE A 46 -7.14 4.63 -2.26
N PHE A 47 -6.61 5.71 -2.84
CA PHE A 47 -6.72 5.97 -4.28
C PHE A 47 -6.12 4.84 -5.12
N TRP A 48 -4.87 4.46 -4.82
CA TRP A 48 -4.17 3.41 -5.56
C TRP A 48 -4.78 2.01 -5.34
N ALA A 49 -5.34 1.73 -4.16
CA ALA A 49 -6.03 0.47 -3.89
C ALA A 49 -7.31 0.33 -4.74
N ARG A 50 -8.11 1.40 -4.84
CA ARG A 50 -9.28 1.44 -5.74
C ARG A 50 -8.89 1.27 -7.19
N GLU A 51 -7.80 1.91 -7.61
CA GLU A 51 -7.31 1.81 -8.97
C GLU A 51 -6.85 0.39 -9.33
N HIS A 52 -6.19 -0.32 -8.40
CA HIS A 52 -5.83 -1.73 -8.59
C HIS A 52 -7.05 -2.65 -8.72
N LEU A 53 -8.14 -2.37 -8.00
CA LEU A 53 -9.38 -3.16 -8.07
C LEU A 53 -10.25 -2.81 -9.29
N ASN A 54 -10.12 -1.61 -9.84
CA ASN A 54 -10.86 -1.17 -11.02
C ASN A 54 -10.37 -1.83 -12.33
N GLY A 55 -9.41 -2.76 -12.28
CA GLY A 55 -8.95 -3.55 -13.42
C GLY A 55 -8.28 -2.76 -14.56
N PHE A 56 -8.08 -1.45 -14.38
CA PHE A 56 -7.41 -0.61 -15.36
C PHE A 56 -5.89 -0.76 -15.24
N ALA A 57 -5.30 -1.52 -16.16
CA ALA A 57 -3.85 -1.61 -16.36
C ALA A 57 -3.23 -0.33 -16.99
N ASN A 58 -3.81 0.85 -16.77
CA ASN A 58 -3.41 2.07 -17.46
C ASN A 58 -2.49 3.00 -16.64
N SER A 59 -2.16 2.61 -15.42
CA SER A 59 -1.50 3.51 -14.47
C SER A 59 -0.01 3.23 -14.45
N THR A 60 0.73 3.94 -15.31
CA THR A 60 2.19 3.93 -15.33
C THR A 60 2.72 5.01 -14.39
N ALA A 61 3.22 4.61 -13.22
CA ALA A 61 3.94 5.51 -12.32
C ALA A 61 5.44 5.42 -12.59
N HIS A 62 6.07 6.55 -12.93
CA HIS A 62 7.52 6.62 -13.13
C HIS A 62 8.22 7.05 -11.85
N THR A 63 8.86 6.11 -11.16
CA THR A 63 9.79 6.42 -10.07
C THR A 63 11.14 6.82 -10.66
N ARG A 64 11.54 8.10 -10.54
CA ARG A 64 12.92 8.54 -10.84
C ARG A 64 13.75 8.50 -9.55
N ASN A 65 15.01 8.10 -9.62
CA ASN A 65 15.97 7.86 -8.51
C ASN A 65 15.82 6.53 -7.73
N VAL A 66 15.63 5.41 -8.42
CA VAL A 66 15.89 4.09 -7.80
C VAL A 66 17.39 3.84 -7.80
N THR A 67 18.06 4.12 -6.69
CA THR A 67 19.46 3.71 -6.48
C THR A 67 19.46 2.32 -5.85
N MET A 68 19.76 1.29 -6.64
CA MET A 68 20.13 0.00 -6.06
C MET A 68 21.53 0.12 -5.45
N LYS A 69 21.64 0.28 -4.13
CA LYS A 69 22.89 -0.02 -3.43
C LYS A 69 23.00 -1.54 -3.26
N GLY A 70 23.30 -2.20 -4.38
CA GLY A 70 23.77 -3.57 -4.36
C GLY A 70 25.24 -3.55 -3.95
N ASP A 71 25.53 -3.99 -2.74
CA ASP A 71 26.83 -4.54 -2.38
C ASP A 71 26.94 -5.86 -3.13
N MET A 72 27.42 -5.82 -4.39
CA MET A 72 27.86 -7.03 -5.06
C MET A 72 29.12 -7.52 -4.35
N LEU A 73 28.91 -8.58 -3.58
CA LEU A 73 29.89 -9.55 -3.11
C LEU A 73 31.13 -9.63 -4.01
N LYS A 74 32.29 -9.65 -3.34
CA LYS A 74 33.65 -9.93 -3.84
C LYS A 74 33.75 -10.86 -5.05
#